data_AF-L7E7Y3-F1
#
_entry.id   AF-L7E7Y3-F1
#
_cell.length_a   1.000
_cell.length_b   1.000
_cell.length_c   1.000
_cell.angle_alpha   90.00
_cell.angle_beta   90.00
_cell.angle_gamma   90.00
#
_symmetry.space_group_name_H-M   'P 1'
#
loop_
_entity.id
_entity.type
_entity.pdbx_description
1 polymer ?
#
loop_
_entity_poly.entity_id
_entity_poly.type
_entity_poly.pdbx_seq_one_letter_code
_entity_poly.pdbx_strand_id
1 'polypeptide(L)'
;MILWHLLKYLQEPEKQTRSWALNLFEHRERIEEDLENSPILKSFLTEENFKKCYNKARKKAAIETGINLDKFPNDCPFTLAEALDFEFIPNQTI
;
A
#
# COMPACT_ATOMS: atom_id res chain seq x y z
N MET A 1 -2.56 2.73 -5.15
CA MET A 1 -3.68 2.05 -4.46
C MET A 1 -3.17 1.12 -3.36
N ILE A 2 -2.09 0.36 -3.62
CA ILE A 2 -1.43 -0.56 -2.68
C ILE A 2 -1.27 -0.01 -1.25
N LEU A 3 -0.57 1.11 -1.04
CA LEU A 3 -0.30 1.64 0.32
C LEU A 3 -1.56 1.88 1.15
N TRP A 4 -2.66 2.27 0.50
CA TRP A 4 -3.93 2.47 1.16
C TRP A 4 -4.53 1.15 1.62
N HIS A 5 -4.49 0.10 0.78
CA HIS A 5 -4.88 -1.24 1.19
C HIS A 5 -4.00 -1.76 2.32
N LEU A 6 -2.68 -1.65 2.24
CA LEU A 6 -1.76 -2.09 3.30
C LEU A 6 -2.04 -1.42 4.65
N LEU A 7 -2.43 -0.14 4.65
CA LEU A 7 -2.82 0.55 5.87
C LEU A 7 -4.13 0.03 6.46
N LYS A 8 -5.09 -0.40 5.63
CA LYS A 8 -6.30 -1.08 6.11
C LYS A 8 -5.96 -2.42 6.74
N TYR A 9 -5.07 -3.19 6.12
CA TYR A 9 -4.57 -4.46 6.68
C TYR A 9 -3.93 -4.28 8.06
N LEU A 10 -3.18 -3.18 8.24
CA LEU A 10 -2.53 -2.84 9.51
C LEU A 10 -3.54 -2.47 10.61
N GLN A 11 -4.62 -1.76 10.27
CA GLN A 11 -5.57 -1.23 11.26
C GLN A 11 -6.79 -2.11 11.51
N GLU A 12 -7.18 -2.94 10.54
CA GLU A 12 -8.36 -3.80 10.60
C GLU A 12 -7.98 -5.26 10.25
N PRO A 13 -7.09 -5.89 11.03
CA PRO A 13 -6.61 -7.26 10.74
C PRO A 13 -7.75 -8.29 10.71
N GLU A 14 -8.82 -8.08 11.46
CA GLU A 14 -10.01 -8.95 11.44
C GLU A 14 -10.83 -8.86 10.14
N LYS A 15 -10.62 -7.85 9.30
CA LYS A 15 -11.35 -7.63 8.03
C LYS A 15 -10.56 -8.07 6.80
N GLN A 16 -9.45 -8.78 6.98
CA GLN A 16 -8.63 -9.33 5.90
C GLN A 16 -9.38 -10.43 5.14
N THR A 17 -10.21 -10.03 4.18
CA THR A 17 -10.96 -10.95 3.33
C THR A 17 -10.17 -11.33 2.09
N ARG A 18 -10.56 -12.46 1.46
CA ARG A 18 -9.97 -12.89 0.17
C ARG A 18 -10.11 -11.83 -0.92
N SER A 19 -11.20 -11.07 -0.93
CA SER A 19 -11.41 -9.98 -1.87
C SER A 19 -10.43 -8.82 -1.67
N TRP A 20 -10.03 -8.53 -0.43
CA TRP A 20 -9.00 -7.51 -0.18
C TRP A 20 -7.64 -7.97 -0.68
N ALA A 21 -7.30 -9.25 -0.51
CA ALA A 21 -6.06 -9.82 -0.99
C ALA A 21 -6.01 -9.82 -2.53
N LEU A 22 -7.11 -10.19 -3.19
CA LEU A 22 -7.24 -10.14 -4.64
C LEU A 22 -7.08 -8.71 -5.18
N ASN A 23 -7.76 -7.73 -4.59
CA ASN A 23 -7.61 -6.33 -5.01
C ASN A 23 -6.17 -5.82 -4.84
N LEU A 24 -5.48 -6.22 -3.75
CA LEU A 24 -4.09 -5.85 -3.53
C LEU A 24 -3.17 -6.50 -4.59
N PHE A 25 -3.41 -7.77 -4.93
CA PHE A 25 -2.71 -8.49 -5.99
C PHE A 25 -2.89 -7.79 -7.35
N GLU A 26 -4.13 -7.53 -7.77
CA GLU A 26 -4.44 -6.85 -9.04
C GLU A 26 -3.79 -5.45 -9.14
N HIS A 27 -3.69 -4.75 -8.01
CA HIS A 27 -3.00 -3.46 -7.97
C HIS A 27 -1.48 -3.56 -8.07
N ARG A 28 -0.88 -4.65 -7.58
CA ARG A 28 0.56 -4.93 -7.73
C ARG A 28 0.87 -5.34 -9.17
N GLU A 29 0.08 -6.25 -9.72
CA GLU A 29 0.17 -6.70 -11.12
C GLU A 29 0.13 -5.52 -12.09
N ARG A 30 -0.85 -4.62 -11.95
CA ARG A 30 -0.92 -3.42 -12.80
C ARG A 30 0.32 -2.53 -12.70
N ILE A 31 0.89 -2.37 -11.50
CA ILE A 31 2.10 -1.55 -11.35
C ILE A 31 3.30 -2.26 -11.96
N GLU A 32 3.42 -3.57 -11.81
CA GLU A 32 4.46 -4.36 -12.47
C GLU A 32 4.40 -4.20 -13.99
N GLU A 33 3.22 -4.40 -14.60
CA GLU A 33 2.99 -4.20 -16.03
C GLU A 33 3.34 -2.77 -16.47
N ASP A 34 2.91 -1.76 -15.72
CA ASP A 34 3.21 -0.35 -16.01
C ASP A 34 4.73 -0.09 -15.98
N LEU A 35 5.45 -0.68 -15.02
CA LEU A 35 6.90 -0.55 -14.89
C LEU A 35 7.64 -1.28 -16.00
N GLU A 36 7.17 -2.45 -16.44
CA GLU A 36 7.75 -3.18 -17.58
C GLU A 36 7.64 -2.37 -18.88
N ASN A 37 6.49 -1.73 -19.09
CA ASN A 37 6.20 -0.98 -20.31
C ASN A 37 6.79 0.44 -20.34
N SER A 38 7.18 1.00 -19.19
CA SER A 38 7.66 2.39 -19.10
C SER A 38 8.88 2.58 -18.18
N PRO A 39 10.08 2.79 -18.76
CA PRO A 39 11.29 3.11 -18.00
C PRO A 39 11.18 4.39 -17.17
N ILE A 40 10.33 5.33 -17.59
CA ILE A 40 10.08 6.60 -16.88
C ILE A 40 9.35 6.36 -15.56
N LEU A 41 8.48 5.34 -15.49
CA LEU A 41 7.80 5.02 -14.24
C LEU A 41 8.77 4.43 -13.21
N LYS A 42 9.80 3.69 -13.65
CA LYS A 42 10.87 3.21 -12.75
C LYS A 42 11.63 4.38 -12.12
N SER A 43 11.91 5.45 -12.87
CA SER A 43 12.59 6.62 -12.30
C SER A 43 11.70 7.42 -11.33
N PHE A 44 10.38 7.21 -11.36
CA PHE A 44 9.45 7.82 -10.42
C PHE A 44 9.40 7.08 -9.08
N LEU A 45 9.88 5.83 -9.00
CA LEU A 45 9.95 5.02 -7.78
C LEU A 45 11.08 5.45 -6.83
N THR A 46 11.08 6.72 -6.45
CA THR A 46 12.01 7.27 -5.45
C THR A 46 11.38 7.25 -4.06
N GLU A 47 12.21 7.20 -3.02
CA GLU A 47 11.77 7.31 -1.62
C GLU A 47 10.93 8.57 -1.36
N GLU A 48 11.29 9.70 -1.98
CA GLU A 48 10.52 10.95 -1.85
C GLU A 48 9.11 10.84 -2.44
N ASN A 49 9.00 10.28 -3.65
CA ASN A 49 7.70 10.08 -4.29
C ASN A 49 6.88 9.03 -3.55
N PHE A 50 7.52 7.98 -3.05
CA PHE A 50 6.89 6.97 -2.21
C PHE A 50 6.33 7.59 -0.93
N LYS A 51 7.08 8.45 -0.23
CA LYS A 51 6.60 9.19 0.95
C LYS A 51 5.42 10.12 0.61
N LYS A 52 5.43 10.78 -0.55
CA LYS A 52 4.28 11.59 -1.02
C LYS A 52 3.04 10.72 -1.26
N CYS A 53 3.21 9.55 -1.89
CA CYS A 53 2.15 8.57 -2.10
C CYS A 53 1.61 8.03 -0.77
N TYR A 54 2.47 7.75 0.19
CA TYR A 54 2.09 7.33 1.54
C TYR A 54 1.20 8.36 2.22
N ASN A 55 1.58 9.64 2.22
CA ASN A 55 0.78 10.70 2.83
C ASN A 55 -0.64 10.81 2.24
N LYS A 56 -0.78 10.58 0.92
CA LYS A 56 -2.09 10.51 0.27
C LYS A 56 -2.86 9.25 0.67
N ALA A 57 -2.19 8.10 0.70
CA ALA A 57 -2.78 6.82 1.10
C ALA A 57 -3.27 6.84 2.54
N ARG A 58 -2.51 7.45 3.46
CA ARG A 58 -2.85 7.64 4.87
C ARG A 58 -4.16 8.41 5.04
N LYS A 59 -4.31 9.52 4.32
CA LYS A 59 -5.56 10.31 4.31
C LYS A 59 -6.73 9.52 3.74
N LYS A 60 -6.50 8.79 2.64
CA LYS A 60 -7.54 7.95 2.02
C LYS A 60 -8.00 6.83 2.96
N ALA A 61 -7.07 6.19 3.67
CA ALA A 61 -7.35 5.15 4.65
C ALA A 61 -8.21 5.68 5.80
N ALA A 62 -7.85 6.84 6.36
CA ALA A 62 -8.63 7.48 7.41
C ALA A 62 -10.07 7.81 6.96
N ILE A 63 -10.23 8.36 5.75
CA ILE A 63 -11.56 8.68 5.19
C ILE A 63 -12.41 7.42 5.01
N GLU A 64 -11.86 6.37 4.42
CA GLU A 64 -12.64 5.16 4.11
C GLU A 64 -12.98 4.34 5.36
N THR A 65 -12.02 4.19 6.27
CA THR A 65 -12.20 3.37 7.49
C THR A 65 -12.95 4.10 8.60
N GLY A 66 -13.04 5.44 8.52
CA GLY A 66 -13.52 6.29 9.61
C GLY A 66 -12.58 6.36 10.81
N ILE A 67 -11.40 5.72 10.75
CA ILE A 67 -10.37 5.79 11.78
C ILE A 67 -9.69 7.15 11.72
N ASN A 68 -9.44 7.77 12.88
CA ASN A 68 -8.73 9.04 12.95
C ASN A 68 -7.34 8.93 12.31
N LEU A 69 -6.96 9.91 11.49
CA LEU A 69 -5.66 9.99 10.83
C LEU A 69 -4.47 9.80 11.78
N ASP A 70 -4.60 10.25 13.04
CA ASP A 70 -3.57 10.15 14.08
C ASP A 70 -3.29 8.71 14.53
N LYS A 71 -4.19 7.76 14.23
CA LYS A 71 -3.97 6.32 14.47
C LYS A 71 -3.10 5.66 13.41
N PHE A 72 -2.95 6.30 12.25
CA PHE A 72 -2.03 5.85 11.24
C PHE A 72 -0.65 6.46 11.50
N PRO A 73 0.46 5.69 11.32
CA PRO A 73 1.81 6.19 11.48
C PRO A 73 2.09 7.47 10.67
N ASN A 74 2.93 8.37 11.20
CA ASN A 74 3.33 9.57 10.46
C ASN A 74 4.33 9.26 9.35
N ASP A 75 5.23 8.32 9.58
CA ASP A 75 6.15 7.78 8.58
C ASP A 75 5.64 6.43 8.06
N CYS A 76 5.97 6.11 6.81
CA CYS A 76 5.52 4.88 6.17
C CYS A 76 6.15 3.67 6.89
N PRO A 77 5.34 2.71 7.39
CA PRO A 77 5.87 1.51 8.04
C PRO A 77 6.34 0.44 7.03
N PHE A 78 6.13 0.69 5.73
CA PHE A 78 6.48 -0.21 4.65
C PHE A 78 7.59 0.41 3.82
N THR A 79 8.49 -0.43 3.31
CA THR A 79 9.43 -0.07 2.26
C THR A 79 8.75 -0.11 0.89
N LEU A 80 9.38 0.49 -0.12
CA LEU A 80 8.91 0.37 -1.50
C LEU A 80 8.91 -1.10 -1.97
N ALA A 81 9.92 -1.88 -1.58
CA ALA A 81 10.03 -3.29 -1.92
C ALA A 81 8.85 -4.10 -1.35
N GLU A 82 8.55 -3.96 -0.06
CA GLU A 82 7.40 -4.62 0.58
C GLU A 82 6.05 -4.18 -0.03
N ALA A 83 5.93 -2.91 -0.43
CA ALA A 83 4.72 -2.44 -1.07
C ALA A 83 4.48 -3.16 -2.42
N LEU A 84 5.54 -3.45 -3.17
CA LEU A 84 5.46 -4.08 -4.49
C LEU A 84 5.53 -5.61 -4.45
N ASP A 85 6.00 -6.20 -3.35
CA ASP A 85 6.07 -7.65 -3.16
C ASP A 85 4.67 -8.28 -3.10
N PHE A 86 4.38 -9.19 -4.04
CA PHE A 86 3.10 -9.90 -4.13
C PHE A 86 2.76 -10.74 -2.91
N GLU A 87 3.77 -11.29 -2.22
CA GLU A 87 3.59 -12.15 -1.04
C GLU A 87 3.52 -11.37 0.26
N PHE A 88 3.89 -10.08 0.26
CA PHE A 88 3.88 -9.27 1.46
C PHE A 88 2.45 -8.91 1.92
N ILE A 89 2.13 -9.27 3.16
CA ILE A 89 0.90 -8.90 3.87
C ILE A 89 1.26 -8.39 5.29
N PRO A 90 0.82 -7.18 5.68
CA PRO A 90 1.09 -6.63 7.01
C PRO A 90 0.51 -7.50 8.13
N ASN A 91 1.26 -7.65 9.23
CA ASN A 91 0.86 -8.38 10.45
C ASN A 91 0.59 -9.88 10.27
N GLN A 92 1.05 -10.51 9.19
CA GLN A 92 1.09 -11.99 9.18
C GLN A 92 2.18 -12.45 10.13
N THR A 93 1.75 -12.97 11.29
CA THR A 93 2.61 -13.80 12.11
C THR A 93 2.64 -15.15 11.40
N ILE A 94 3.83 -15.59 10.98
CA ILE A 94 4.07 -16.92 10.41
C ILE A 94 3.56 -17.99 11.39
#